data_AF-A0A1H4VXC0-F1
#
_entry.id   AF-A0A1H4VXC0-F1
#
_cell.length_a   1.000
_cell.length_b   1.000
_cell.length_c   1.000
_cell.angle_alpha   90.00
_cell.angle_beta   90.00
_cell.angle_gamma   90.00
#
_symmetry.space_group_name_H-M   'P 1'
#
loop_
_entity.id
_entity.type
_entity.pdbx_description
1 polymer ?
#
loop_
_entity_poly.entity_id
_entity_poly.type
_entity_poly.pdbx_seq_one_letter_code
_entity_poly.pdbx_strand_id
1 'polypeptide(L)'
;MDDLDPAAPPSGEAIDPVAIQLSNFGEGGQGDLPPGAMPSEEDRPAAIITIPFTIQNAERFLTACETSHPRVTYGLGKKVAFNAVPGVDFTAVDCSGFVREAVRRSTNLGNNFPDGSVVQHDWVANKGFARDNVPSGSLRDNVVRIAFLSPNATTSGIGHVVLIHNGMTLESHGGVGPDSRPFNGNGWQALTTVFVLSGPVT
;
A
#
# COMPACT_ATOMS: atom_id res chain seq x y z
N MET A 1 -11.68 -20.50 -4.76
CA MET A 1 -10.47 -20.51 -3.91
C MET A 1 -10.41 -19.12 -3.33
N ASP A 2 -10.43 -18.98 -2.02
CA ASP A 2 -10.35 -17.68 -1.40
C ASP A 2 -8.96 -17.10 -1.68
N ASP A 3 -8.91 -15.86 -2.21
CA ASP A 3 -7.67 -15.12 -2.42
C ASP A 3 -7.07 -14.82 -1.03
N LEU A 4 -6.06 -15.59 -0.63
CA LEU A 4 -5.36 -15.48 0.66
C LEU A 4 -3.96 -14.87 0.52
N ASP A 5 -3.45 -14.74 -0.70
CA ASP A 5 -2.07 -14.34 -0.99
C ASP A 5 -2.04 -13.39 -2.19
N PRO A 6 -2.57 -12.17 -2.04
CA PRO A 6 -2.83 -11.26 -3.16
C PRO A 6 -1.55 -10.76 -3.83
N ALA A 7 -0.40 -10.83 -3.14
CA ALA A 7 0.88 -10.40 -3.66
C ALA A 7 1.69 -11.56 -4.29
N ALA A 8 1.20 -12.80 -4.23
CA ALA A 8 1.89 -13.94 -4.81
C ALA A 8 1.99 -13.81 -6.34
N PRO A 9 3.14 -14.14 -6.94
CA PRO A 9 3.24 -14.26 -8.38
C PRO A 9 2.39 -15.43 -8.89
N PRO A 10 2.10 -15.48 -10.21
CA PRO A 10 1.38 -16.58 -10.83
C PRO A 10 2.00 -17.95 -10.49
N SER A 11 1.15 -18.97 -10.37
CA SER A 11 1.58 -20.33 -10.02
C SER A 11 2.67 -20.86 -10.97
N GLY A 12 3.79 -21.31 -10.39
CA GLY A 12 4.91 -21.91 -11.12
C GLY A 12 6.04 -20.94 -11.45
N GLU A 13 5.91 -19.65 -11.15
CA GLU A 13 7.01 -18.70 -11.21
C GLU A 13 7.91 -18.81 -9.98
N ALA A 14 9.22 -18.85 -10.19
CA ALA A 14 10.20 -18.80 -9.11
C ALA A 14 10.15 -17.42 -8.45
N ILE A 15 9.99 -17.39 -7.13
CA ILE A 15 9.99 -16.14 -6.38
C ILE A 15 11.42 -15.78 -6.01
N ASP A 16 11.90 -14.63 -6.47
CA ASP A 16 13.19 -14.09 -6.09
C ASP A 16 13.16 -13.61 -4.62
N PRO A 17 13.97 -14.19 -3.71
CA PRO A 17 14.03 -13.76 -2.32
C PRO A 17 14.36 -12.27 -2.15
N VAL A 18 15.14 -11.69 -3.06
CA VAL A 18 15.45 -10.24 -3.02
C VAL A 18 14.20 -9.43 -3.31
N ALA A 19 13.36 -9.87 -4.25
CA ALA A 19 12.10 -9.20 -4.57
C ALA A 19 11.11 -9.27 -3.39
N ILE A 20 11.05 -10.40 -2.67
CA ILE A 20 10.28 -10.52 -1.41
C ILE A 20 10.76 -9.48 -0.38
N GLN A 21 12.08 -9.40 -0.16
CA GLN A 21 12.68 -8.45 0.77
C GLN A 21 12.34 -7.00 0.38
N LEU A 22 12.44 -6.65 -0.91
CA LEU A 22 12.09 -5.33 -1.41
C LEU A 22 10.60 -5.01 -1.28
N SER A 23 9.70 -5.98 -1.44
CA SER A 23 8.26 -5.76 -1.26
C SER A 23 7.86 -5.57 0.20
N ASN A 24 8.52 -6.30 1.11
CA ASN A 24 8.23 -6.23 2.55
C ASN A 24 8.93 -5.04 3.23
N PHE A 25 10.21 -4.80 2.93
CA PHE A 25 11.07 -3.89 3.68
C PHE A 25 11.63 -2.72 2.85
N GLY A 26 11.31 -2.66 1.56
CA GLY A 26 11.81 -1.65 0.64
C GLY A 26 13.33 -1.72 0.44
N GLU A 27 13.87 -0.73 -0.27
CA GLU A 27 15.32 -0.63 -0.49
C GLU A 27 16.05 -0.32 0.83
N GLY A 28 17.17 -1.02 1.08
CA GLY A 28 17.99 -0.84 2.29
C GLY A 28 17.36 -1.33 3.60
N GLY A 29 16.17 -1.96 3.54
CA GLY A 29 15.48 -2.52 4.72
C GLY A 29 14.82 -1.48 5.64
N GLN A 30 14.83 -0.19 5.26
CA GLN A 30 14.19 0.91 5.99
C GLN A 30 13.13 1.63 5.14
N GLY A 31 12.70 1.01 4.04
CA GLY A 31 11.65 1.56 3.20
C GLY A 31 11.98 2.95 2.68
N ASP A 32 13.15 3.12 2.06
CA ASP A 32 13.63 4.37 1.44
C ASP A 32 13.67 5.65 2.31
N LEU A 33 13.40 5.55 3.61
CA LEU A 33 13.50 6.67 4.54
C LEU A 33 14.96 7.03 4.83
N PRO A 34 15.25 8.31 5.12
CA PRO A 34 16.55 8.70 5.65
C PRO A 34 16.87 7.95 6.95
N PRO A 35 18.15 7.62 7.23
CA PRO A 35 18.53 7.01 8.50
C PRO A 35 18.00 7.79 9.71
N GLY A 36 17.33 7.09 10.64
CA GLY A 36 16.74 7.69 11.84
C GLY A 36 15.39 8.39 11.64
N ALA A 37 14.81 8.35 10.43
CA ALA A 37 13.51 8.97 10.16
C ALA A 37 12.30 8.06 10.47
N MET A 38 12.53 6.77 10.77
CA MET A 38 11.49 5.88 11.28
C MET A 38 11.11 6.28 12.71
N PRO A 39 9.84 6.61 12.99
CA PRO A 39 9.42 6.91 14.35
C PRO A 39 9.58 5.67 15.24
N SER A 40 10.15 5.85 16.43
CA SER A 40 10.17 4.78 17.44
C SER A 40 8.81 4.70 18.15
N GLU A 41 8.53 3.58 18.80
CA GLU A 41 7.33 3.47 19.66
C GLU A 41 7.36 4.49 20.81
N GLU A 42 8.56 4.86 21.29
CA GLU A 42 8.77 5.87 22.33
C GLU A 42 8.41 7.28 21.85
N ASP A 43 8.50 7.53 20.54
CA ASP A 43 8.13 8.80 19.89
C ASP A 43 6.65 8.87 19.52
N ARG A 44 5.85 7.83 19.82
CA ARG A 44 4.44 7.80 19.42
C ARG A 44 3.69 8.96 20.08
N PRO A 45 3.06 9.85 19.31
CA PRO A 45 2.34 10.98 19.85
C PRO A 45 1.15 10.53 20.69
N ALA A 46 0.87 11.26 21.77
CA ALA A 46 -0.30 11.01 22.61
C ALA A 46 -1.63 11.31 21.90
N ALA A 47 -1.60 12.10 20.83
CA ALA A 47 -2.76 12.45 20.03
C ALA A 47 -2.83 11.59 18.75
N ILE A 48 -4.04 11.18 18.37
CA ILE A 48 -4.30 10.52 17.10
C ILE A 48 -3.97 11.49 15.96
N ILE A 49 -3.15 11.03 15.01
CA ILE A 49 -2.82 11.79 13.81
C ILE A 49 -3.71 11.35 12.64
N THR A 50 -4.11 12.34 11.84
CA THR A 50 -4.56 12.17 10.46
C THR A 50 -3.76 13.09 9.56
N ILE A 51 -3.69 12.77 8.27
CA ILE A 51 -3.05 13.61 7.25
C ILE A 51 -4.10 14.11 6.26
N PRO A 52 -4.02 15.37 5.80
CA PRO A 52 -4.79 15.82 4.65
C PRO A 52 -4.46 14.92 3.45
N PHE A 53 -5.49 14.31 2.86
CA PHE A 53 -5.35 13.38 1.76
C PHE A 53 -6.31 13.76 0.63
N THR A 54 -5.79 14.12 -0.54
CA THR A 54 -6.59 14.41 -1.74
C THR A 54 -6.83 13.12 -2.51
N ILE A 55 -7.92 12.41 -2.18
CA ILE A 55 -8.21 11.08 -2.72
C ILE A 55 -8.32 11.06 -4.25
N GLN A 56 -8.79 12.14 -4.86
CA GLN A 56 -8.90 12.24 -6.33
C GLN A 56 -7.53 12.15 -7.02
N ASN A 57 -6.43 12.48 -6.35
CA ASN A 57 -5.09 12.32 -6.92
C ASN A 57 -4.65 10.86 -6.95
N ALA A 58 -4.96 10.08 -5.90
CA ALA A 58 -4.70 8.65 -5.87
C ALA A 58 -5.57 7.90 -6.91
N GLU A 59 -6.85 8.26 -7.00
CA GLU A 59 -7.76 7.69 -8.01
C GLU A 59 -7.29 8.00 -9.43
N ARG A 60 -6.88 9.24 -9.72
CA ARG A 60 -6.27 9.59 -11.03
C ARG A 60 -5.00 8.80 -11.32
N PHE A 61 -4.16 8.58 -10.31
CA PHE A 61 -2.94 7.79 -10.46
C PHE A 61 -3.26 6.33 -10.78
N LEU A 62 -4.24 5.73 -10.09
CA LEU A 62 -4.73 4.38 -10.38
C LEU A 62 -5.24 4.29 -11.83
N THR A 63 -6.16 5.18 -12.22
CA THR A 63 -6.70 5.21 -13.58
C THR A 63 -5.61 5.40 -14.64
N ALA A 64 -4.60 6.24 -14.39
CA ALA A 64 -3.46 6.40 -15.29
C ALA A 64 -2.65 5.10 -15.45
N CYS A 65 -2.46 4.34 -14.38
CA CYS A 65 -1.82 3.02 -14.45
C CYS A 65 -2.64 2.03 -15.28
N GLU A 66 -3.96 1.96 -15.04
CA GLU A 66 -4.88 1.04 -15.70
C GLU A 66 -5.05 1.33 -17.20
N THR A 67 -4.98 2.60 -17.60
CA THR A 67 -5.27 3.07 -18.97
C THR A 67 -4.03 3.42 -19.79
N SER A 68 -2.84 3.36 -19.18
CA SER A 68 -1.56 3.56 -19.87
C SER A 68 -1.31 2.50 -20.95
N HIS A 69 -0.45 2.84 -21.92
CA HIS A 69 -0.08 1.95 -23.03
C HIS A 69 1.45 1.94 -23.20
N PRO A 70 2.15 0.86 -22.79
CA PRO A 70 1.60 -0.36 -22.18
C PRO A 70 0.97 -0.11 -20.80
N ARG A 71 -0.05 -0.91 -20.46
CA ARG A 71 -0.68 -0.90 -19.12
C ARG A 71 0.35 -1.31 -18.07
N VAL A 72 0.36 -0.62 -16.93
CA VAL A 72 1.20 -1.00 -15.80
C VAL A 72 0.72 -2.33 -15.22
N THR A 73 1.64 -3.27 -14.97
CA THR A 73 1.36 -4.58 -14.37
C THR A 73 1.95 -4.72 -12.97
N TYR A 74 1.69 -5.85 -12.32
CA TYR A 74 2.37 -6.16 -11.07
C TYR A 74 3.82 -6.53 -11.36
N GLY A 75 4.74 -6.01 -10.55
CA GLY A 75 6.11 -6.46 -10.55
C GLY A 75 6.62 -6.58 -9.14
N LEU A 76 6.82 -7.80 -8.65
CA LEU A 76 7.31 -8.05 -7.29
C LEU A 76 8.62 -7.28 -7.06
N GLY A 77 8.70 -6.55 -5.96
CA GLY A 77 9.82 -5.69 -5.61
C GLY A 77 9.94 -4.40 -6.44
N LYS A 78 9.15 -4.18 -7.50
CA LYS A 78 9.26 -3.01 -8.39
C LYS A 78 8.66 -1.76 -7.76
N LYS A 79 9.38 -0.64 -7.90
CA LYS A 79 9.06 0.64 -7.27
C LYS A 79 8.92 1.75 -8.30
N VAL A 80 8.15 2.77 -7.95
CA VAL A 80 7.94 3.97 -8.77
C VAL A 80 8.95 5.04 -8.34
N ALA A 81 9.62 5.64 -9.31
CA ALA A 81 10.43 6.84 -9.09
C ALA A 81 9.53 8.06 -8.92
N PHE A 82 10.00 9.07 -8.19
CA PHE A 82 9.22 10.28 -7.93
C PHE A 82 8.78 10.96 -9.24
N ASN A 83 7.50 11.30 -9.34
CA ASN A 83 6.87 11.90 -10.53
C ASN A 83 6.90 11.06 -11.82
N ALA A 84 7.24 9.76 -11.75
CA ALA A 84 7.26 8.90 -12.93
C ALA A 84 5.87 8.79 -13.59
N VAL A 85 5.86 8.68 -14.92
CA VAL A 85 4.66 8.57 -15.75
C VAL A 85 4.33 7.10 -16.03
N PRO A 86 3.12 6.62 -15.68
CA PRO A 86 2.68 5.25 -15.97
C PRO A 86 2.73 4.90 -17.46
N GLY A 87 3.26 3.72 -17.79
CA GLY A 87 3.41 3.22 -19.16
C GLY A 87 4.54 3.87 -19.96
N VAL A 88 5.22 4.87 -19.41
CA VAL A 88 6.36 5.55 -20.05
C VAL A 88 7.63 5.31 -19.24
N ASP A 89 7.64 5.78 -18.00
CA ASP A 89 8.81 5.69 -17.11
C ASP A 89 8.82 4.38 -16.31
N PHE A 90 7.65 3.76 -16.14
CA PHE A 90 7.51 2.45 -15.51
C PHE A 90 6.32 1.68 -16.09
N THR A 91 6.47 0.37 -16.17
CA THR A 91 5.45 -0.57 -16.66
C THR A 91 5.08 -1.63 -15.64
N ALA A 92 5.72 -1.63 -14.46
CA ALA A 92 5.42 -2.55 -13.38
C ALA A 92 5.63 -1.91 -12.00
N VAL A 93 4.82 -2.28 -11.03
CA VAL A 93 4.90 -1.79 -9.64
C VAL A 93 4.31 -2.82 -8.67
N ASP A 94 4.88 -2.98 -7.48
CA ASP A 94 4.28 -3.80 -6.42
C ASP A 94 3.32 -3.01 -5.51
N CYS A 95 2.77 -3.68 -4.50
CA CYS A 95 1.77 -3.12 -3.60
C CYS A 95 2.29 -1.89 -2.83
N SER A 96 3.42 -2.02 -2.15
CA SER A 96 4.00 -0.95 -1.34
C SER A 96 4.57 0.19 -2.18
N GLY A 97 5.15 -0.12 -3.35
CA GLY A 97 5.57 0.89 -4.31
C GLY A 97 4.41 1.70 -4.88
N PHE A 98 3.28 1.06 -5.16
CA PHE A 98 2.06 1.73 -5.62
C PHE A 98 1.47 2.63 -4.52
N VAL A 99 1.28 2.09 -3.31
CA VAL A 99 0.71 2.84 -2.18
C VAL A 99 1.59 4.04 -1.82
N ARG A 100 2.91 3.88 -1.81
CA ARG A 100 3.86 4.98 -1.56
C ARG A 100 3.68 6.11 -2.56
N GLU A 101 3.58 5.80 -3.85
CA GLU A 101 3.39 6.82 -4.87
C GLU A 101 2.00 7.46 -4.82
N ALA A 102 0.95 6.68 -4.54
CA ALA A 102 -0.40 7.21 -4.33
C ALA A 102 -0.46 8.19 -3.15
N VAL A 103 0.20 7.87 -2.03
CA VAL A 103 0.34 8.75 -0.86
C VAL A 103 1.13 10.01 -1.21
N ARG A 104 2.25 9.89 -1.94
CA ARG A 104 3.07 11.03 -2.38
C ARG A 104 2.29 12.03 -3.22
N ARG A 105 1.46 11.54 -4.13
CA ARG A 105 0.62 12.38 -5.01
C ARG A 105 -0.57 13.02 -4.30
N SER A 106 -0.97 12.46 -3.16
CA SER A 106 -2.21 12.83 -2.47
C SER A 106 -1.99 13.59 -1.17
N THR A 107 -0.74 13.79 -0.76
CA THR A 107 -0.38 14.40 0.53
C THR A 107 0.81 15.34 0.38
N ASN A 108 1.12 16.10 1.43
CA ASN A 108 2.34 16.91 1.52
C ASN A 108 3.51 16.16 2.20
N LEU A 109 3.41 14.84 2.37
CA LEU A 109 4.46 14.06 3.05
C LEU A 109 5.76 13.98 2.24
N GLY A 110 5.71 14.15 0.92
CA GLY A 110 6.88 13.98 0.05
C GLY A 110 7.54 12.62 0.27
N ASN A 111 8.86 12.60 0.49
CA ASN A 111 9.61 11.36 0.71
C ASN A 111 9.53 10.81 2.16
N ASN A 112 8.61 11.29 2.98
CA ASN A 112 8.49 10.87 4.38
C ASN A 112 7.51 9.70 4.62
N PHE A 113 6.87 9.19 3.57
CA PHE A 113 6.12 7.94 3.64
C PHE A 113 6.97 6.82 3.03
N PRO A 114 7.27 5.76 3.80
CA PRO A 114 8.24 4.75 3.40
C PRO A 114 7.75 3.82 2.30
N ASP A 115 8.69 3.07 1.78
CA ASP A 115 8.50 1.90 0.95
C ASP A 115 8.43 0.59 1.77
N GLY A 116 7.99 -0.51 1.17
CA GLY A 116 7.88 -1.80 1.85
C GLY A 116 6.62 -1.93 2.73
N SER A 117 5.84 -3.01 2.56
CA SER A 117 4.55 -3.17 3.25
C SER A 117 4.69 -3.26 4.78
N VAL A 118 5.75 -3.90 5.27
CA VAL A 118 6.05 -4.01 6.72
C VAL A 118 6.51 -2.67 7.27
N VAL A 119 7.40 -1.99 6.56
CA VAL A 119 7.91 -0.69 7.02
C VAL A 119 6.81 0.37 6.98
N GLN A 120 5.93 0.36 5.99
CA GLN A 120 4.73 1.21 5.95
C GLN A 120 3.78 0.92 7.10
N HIS A 121 3.55 -0.35 7.44
CA HIS A 121 2.76 -0.72 8.61
C HIS A 121 3.36 -0.11 9.88
N ASP A 122 4.66 -0.34 10.11
CA ASP A 122 5.35 0.12 11.31
C ASP A 122 5.39 1.64 11.39
N TRP A 123 5.57 2.32 10.24
CA TRP A 123 5.51 3.76 10.18
C TRP A 123 4.13 4.29 10.56
N VAL A 124 3.06 3.74 10.00
CA VAL A 124 1.68 4.15 10.33
C VAL A 124 1.38 3.87 11.81
N ALA A 125 1.78 2.71 12.31
CA ALA A 125 1.63 2.35 13.71
C ALA A 125 2.38 3.34 14.61
N ASN A 126 3.65 3.61 14.35
CA ASN A 126 4.48 4.41 15.25
C ASN A 126 4.20 5.91 15.13
N LYS A 127 3.71 6.39 13.98
CA LYS A 127 3.29 7.78 13.81
C LYS A 127 2.02 8.14 14.60
N GLY A 128 1.29 7.16 15.13
CA GLY A 128 0.10 7.40 15.96
C GLY A 128 -1.20 7.57 15.17
N PHE A 129 -1.30 6.98 13.98
CA PHE A 129 -2.58 6.87 13.28
C PHE A 129 -3.54 5.95 14.06
N ALA A 130 -4.83 6.27 14.04
CA ALA A 130 -5.84 5.45 14.71
C ALA A 130 -5.95 4.08 14.05
N ARG A 131 -5.89 3.02 14.86
CA ARG A 131 -6.32 1.69 14.42
C ARG A 131 -7.82 1.71 14.14
N ASP A 132 -8.21 1.03 13.08
CA ASP A 132 -9.59 0.76 12.72
C ASP A 132 -9.79 -0.77 12.64
N ASN A 133 -10.99 -1.19 12.26
CA ASN A 133 -11.35 -2.60 12.09
C ASN A 133 -11.60 -2.92 10.61
N VAL A 134 -11.49 -4.21 10.27
CA VAL A 134 -11.74 -4.70 8.91
C VAL A 134 -13.15 -4.34 8.41
N PRO A 135 -14.25 -4.53 9.17
CA PRO A 135 -15.58 -4.11 8.73
C PRO A 135 -15.68 -2.63 8.30
N SER A 136 -14.98 -1.72 8.97
CA SER A 136 -14.96 -0.29 8.60
C SER A 136 -14.45 -0.04 7.18
N GLY A 137 -13.58 -0.91 6.64
CA GLY A 137 -13.09 -0.79 5.26
C GLY A 137 -14.20 -0.88 4.21
N SER A 138 -15.34 -1.47 4.53
CA SER A 138 -16.50 -1.58 3.62
C SER A 138 -17.41 -0.34 3.62
N LEU A 139 -17.19 0.61 4.52
CA LEU A 139 -18.03 1.80 4.67
C LEU A 139 -17.86 2.77 3.50
N ARG A 140 -18.94 3.51 3.21
CA ARG A 140 -18.99 4.63 2.26
C ARG A 140 -19.07 5.95 3.00
N ASP A 141 -18.04 6.24 3.80
CA ASP A 141 -17.97 7.36 4.74
C ASP A 141 -16.92 8.41 4.36
N ASN A 142 -16.37 8.32 3.14
CA ASN A 142 -15.30 9.16 2.63
C ASN A 142 -14.04 9.18 3.52
N VAL A 143 -13.83 8.17 4.36
CA VAL A 143 -12.59 8.05 5.15
C VAL A 143 -11.56 7.28 4.31
N VAL A 144 -10.33 7.78 4.26
CA VAL A 144 -9.21 7.07 3.63
C VAL A 144 -8.54 6.19 4.67
N ARG A 145 -8.57 4.89 4.43
CA ARG A 145 -7.94 3.87 5.27
C ARG A 145 -6.77 3.23 4.54
N ILE A 146 -5.91 2.59 5.31
CA ILE A 146 -4.84 1.74 4.80
C ILE A 146 -4.90 0.40 5.53
N ALA A 147 -4.77 -0.69 4.79
CA ALA A 147 -4.80 -2.04 5.34
C ALA A 147 -3.54 -2.81 4.99
N PHE A 148 -3.03 -3.57 5.96
CA PHE A 148 -1.78 -4.30 5.88
C PHE A 148 -2.01 -5.78 6.16
N LEU A 149 -1.59 -6.65 5.24
CA LEU A 149 -1.49 -8.09 5.44
C LEU A 149 -0.05 -8.45 5.81
N SER A 150 0.13 -9.13 6.94
CA SER A 150 1.46 -9.56 7.38
C SER A 150 2.03 -10.65 6.45
N PRO A 151 3.33 -10.61 6.12
CA PRO A 151 4.02 -11.73 5.45
C PRO A 151 3.82 -13.09 6.15
N ASN A 152 3.65 -13.09 7.48
CA ASN A 152 3.44 -14.31 8.25
C ASN A 152 2.02 -14.89 8.09
N ALA A 153 1.11 -14.12 7.52
CA ALA A 153 -0.25 -14.56 7.21
C ALA A 153 -0.39 -15.11 5.77
N THR A 154 0.70 -15.08 4.98
CA THR A 154 0.71 -15.57 3.60
C THR A 154 1.62 -16.78 3.44
N THR A 155 1.36 -17.59 2.41
CA THR A 155 2.19 -18.75 2.08
C THR A 155 3.46 -18.36 1.34
N SER A 156 3.41 -17.27 0.57
CA SER A 156 4.52 -16.72 -0.20
C SER A 156 5.56 -16.01 0.68
N GLY A 157 5.20 -15.64 1.92
CA GLY A 157 6.03 -14.78 2.77
C GLY A 157 6.08 -13.33 2.25
N ILE A 158 5.14 -12.93 1.40
CA ILE A 158 5.01 -11.58 0.88
C ILE A 158 3.82 -10.92 1.58
N GLY A 159 4.06 -9.79 2.24
CA GLY A 159 3.01 -8.96 2.82
C GLY A 159 2.30 -8.14 1.75
N HIS A 160 1.14 -7.60 2.09
CA HIS A 160 0.36 -6.77 1.16
C HIS A 160 -0.10 -5.49 1.83
N VAL A 161 -0.23 -4.43 1.03
CA VAL A 161 -0.72 -3.14 1.51
C VAL A 161 -1.64 -2.53 0.47
N VAL A 162 -2.76 -1.98 0.93
CA VAL A 162 -3.75 -1.32 0.08
C VAL A 162 -4.24 -0.04 0.73
N LEU A 163 -4.58 0.96 -0.08
CA LEU A 163 -5.46 2.04 0.35
C LEU A 163 -6.91 1.59 0.20
N ILE A 164 -7.80 2.11 1.05
CA ILE A 164 -9.23 1.83 0.99
C ILE A 164 -9.98 3.17 1.03
N HIS A 165 -10.91 3.34 0.11
CA HIS A 165 -11.82 4.47 0.08
C HIS A 165 -13.21 4.00 -0.37
N ASN A 166 -14.26 4.36 0.38
CA ASN A 166 -15.65 4.08 0.05
C ASN A 166 -15.95 2.60 -0.31
N GLY A 167 -15.37 1.67 0.45
CA GLY A 167 -15.56 0.23 0.24
C GLY A 167 -14.75 -0.38 -0.90
N MET A 168 -13.81 0.38 -1.49
CA MET A 168 -12.99 -0.06 -2.62
C MET A 168 -11.51 0.05 -2.28
N THR A 169 -10.72 -0.92 -2.73
CA THR A 169 -9.25 -0.87 -2.66
C THR A 169 -8.70 0.05 -3.76
N LEU A 170 -7.58 0.70 -3.47
CA LEU A 170 -6.64 1.17 -4.47
C LEU A 170 -5.35 0.40 -4.19
N GLU A 171 -5.00 -0.54 -5.05
CA GLU A 171 -3.92 -1.49 -4.81
C GLU A 171 -3.16 -1.84 -6.09
N SER A 172 -2.01 -2.51 -5.94
CA SER A 172 -1.35 -3.25 -7.01
C SER A 172 -1.08 -4.67 -6.52
N HIS A 173 -1.60 -5.69 -7.19
CA HIS A 173 -1.55 -7.07 -6.70
C HIS A 173 -1.13 -8.07 -7.78
N GLY A 174 -0.67 -9.25 -7.36
CA GLY A 174 -0.14 -10.32 -8.20
C GLY A 174 -1.08 -10.72 -9.34
N GLY A 175 -0.49 -10.99 -10.51
CA GLY A 175 -1.23 -11.38 -11.73
C GLY A 175 -2.00 -10.26 -12.44
N VAL A 176 -2.18 -9.09 -11.82
CA VAL A 176 -2.96 -7.97 -12.38
C VAL A 176 -2.16 -6.67 -12.42
N GLY A 177 -1.59 -6.24 -11.30
CA GLY A 177 -1.00 -4.90 -11.14
C GLY A 177 -1.99 -3.92 -10.53
N PRO A 178 -1.84 -2.60 -10.81
CA PRO A 178 -2.74 -1.59 -10.28
C PRO A 178 -4.20 -1.82 -10.69
N ASP A 179 -5.09 -1.97 -9.71
CA ASP A 179 -6.53 -2.10 -9.92
C ASP A 179 -7.34 -1.67 -8.66
N SER A 180 -8.65 -1.89 -8.71
CA SER A 180 -9.57 -1.66 -7.59
C SER A 180 -10.52 -2.84 -7.42
N ARG A 181 -10.69 -3.29 -6.17
CA ARG A 181 -11.56 -4.40 -5.79
C ARG A 181 -12.41 -4.02 -4.59
N PRO A 182 -13.61 -4.61 -4.41
CA PRO A 182 -14.38 -4.39 -3.19
C PRO A 182 -13.61 -4.82 -1.94
N PHE A 183 -13.57 -3.96 -0.92
CA PHE A 183 -13.12 -4.31 0.42
C PHE A 183 -14.31 -4.78 1.24
N ASN A 184 -14.51 -6.09 1.29
CA ASN A 184 -15.63 -6.75 1.96
C ASN A 184 -15.23 -7.55 3.21
N GLY A 185 -13.94 -7.56 3.55
CA GLY A 185 -13.41 -8.23 4.75
C GLY A 185 -13.30 -9.75 4.63
N ASN A 186 -13.38 -10.32 3.42
CA ASN A 186 -13.21 -11.74 3.17
C ASN A 186 -11.79 -12.08 2.64
N GLY A 187 -11.43 -13.36 2.67
CA GLY A 187 -10.12 -13.84 2.20
C GLY A 187 -8.98 -13.16 2.95
N TRP A 188 -7.95 -12.70 2.21
CA TRP A 188 -6.81 -11.99 2.77
C TRP A 188 -7.21 -10.73 3.55
N GLN A 189 -8.31 -10.06 3.19
CA GLN A 189 -8.77 -8.83 3.83
C GLN A 189 -9.12 -9.04 5.30
N ALA A 190 -9.65 -10.23 5.64
CA ALA A 190 -10.00 -10.62 7.01
C ALA A 190 -8.79 -10.64 7.96
N LEU A 191 -7.59 -10.81 7.41
CA LEU A 191 -6.34 -10.97 8.15
C LEU A 191 -5.55 -9.66 8.25
N THR A 192 -6.13 -8.55 7.79
CA THR A 192 -5.43 -7.26 7.73
C THR A 192 -5.51 -6.49 9.05
N THR A 193 -4.47 -5.70 9.31
CA THR A 193 -4.56 -4.59 10.27
C THR A 193 -4.92 -3.32 9.51
N VAL A 194 -5.92 -2.57 10.00
CA VAL A 194 -6.45 -1.38 9.32
C VAL A 194 -6.15 -0.14 10.16
N PHE A 195 -5.79 0.96 9.49
CA PHE A 195 -5.62 2.29 10.10
C PHE A 195 -6.36 3.36 9.31
N VAL A 196 -6.79 4.42 9.99
CA VAL A 196 -7.32 5.64 9.35
C VAL A 196 -6.16 6.56 9.00
N LEU A 197 -5.96 6.85 7.71
CA LEU A 197 -4.97 7.84 7.25
C LEU A 197 -5.53 9.26 7.27
N SER A 198 -6.76 9.42 6.80
CA SER A 198 -7.46 10.70 6.74
C SER A 198 -8.91 10.52 7.20
N GLY A 199 -9.43 11.50 7.94
CA GLY A 199 -10.87 11.59 8.22
C GLY A 199 -11.69 11.82 6.95
N PRO A 200 -13.02 12.06 7.07
CA PRO A 200 -13.88 12.26 5.91
C PRO A 200 -13.32 13.33 4.97
N VAL A 201 -13.02 12.93 3.73
CA VAL A 201 -12.55 13.83 2.67
C VAL A 201 -13.74 14.27 1.82
N THR A 202 -13.75 15.52 1.39
CA THR A 202 -14.79 16.11 0.53
C THR A 202 -14.38 16.10 -0.93
#